data_AF-G2E4X4-F1
#
_entry.id   AF-G2E4X4-F1
#
_cell.length_a   1.000
_cell.length_b   1.000
_cell.length_c   1.000
_cell.angle_alpha   90.00
_cell.angle_beta   90.00
_cell.angle_gamma   90.00
#
_symmetry.space_group_name_H-M   'P 1'
#
loop_
_entity.id
_entity.type
_entity.pdbx_description
1 polymer ?
#
loop_
_entity_poly.entity_id
_entity_poly.type
_entity_poly.pdbx_seq_one_letter_code
_entity_poly.pdbx_strand_id
1 'polypeptide(L)'
;MRWLIAILVVLLVALQYRLWVGEGSLAELHALKQEIALQEDESKRLIARNQELQAEVEDLGDGLDAVEERARSELGMIKPGEIFIQVIEAPTPEVAK
;
A
#
# COMPACT_ATOMS: atom_id res chain seq x y z
N MET A 1 -28.05 39.12 -46.92
CA MET A 1 -28.56 39.16 -45.53
C MET A 1 -29.03 37.78 -45.04
N ARG A 2 -30.10 37.18 -45.59
CA ARG A 2 -30.68 35.90 -45.10
C ARG A 2 -29.72 34.70 -45.11
N TRP A 3 -28.87 34.59 -46.13
CA TRP A 3 -27.88 33.49 -46.24
C TRP A 3 -26.77 33.56 -45.21
N LEU A 4 -26.39 34.78 -44.81
CA LEU A 4 -25.34 35.00 -43.81
C LEU A 4 -25.81 34.54 -42.42
N ILE A 5 -27.10 34.77 -42.13
CA ILE A 5 -27.77 34.26 -40.92
C ILE A 5 -27.82 32.72 -40.95
N ALA A 6 -28.17 32.11 -42.09
CA ALA A 6 -28.20 30.65 -42.20
C ALA A 6 -26.83 30.01 -41.94
N ILE A 7 -25.75 30.58 -42.50
CA ILE A 7 -24.38 30.12 -42.25
C ILE A 7 -24.01 30.28 -40.78
N LEU A 8 -24.33 31.42 -40.16
CA LEU A 8 -24.09 31.65 -38.73
C LEU A 8 -24.84 30.63 -37.85
N VAL A 9 -26.08 30.29 -38.19
CA VAL A 9 -26.87 29.28 -37.46
C VAL A 9 -26.24 27.90 -37.61
N VAL A 10 -25.82 27.51 -38.82
CA VAL A 10 -25.14 26.22 -39.04
C VAL A 10 -23.83 26.15 -38.25
N LEU A 11 -23.04 27.23 -38.25
CA LEU A 11 -21.79 27.30 -37.50
C LEU A 11 -22.03 27.25 -35.99
N LEU A 12 -23.10 27.90 -35.51
CA LEU A 12 -23.49 27.86 -34.10
C LEU A 12 -23.92 26.44 -33.70
N VAL A 13 -24.74 25.76 -34.50
CA VAL A 13 -25.14 24.36 -34.24
C VAL A 13 -23.93 23.43 -34.26
N ALA A 14 -23.01 23.60 -35.21
CA ALA A 14 -21.78 22.82 -35.27
C ALA A 14 -20.91 23.04 -34.01
N LEU A 15 -20.82 24.28 -33.52
CA LEU A 15 -20.06 24.60 -32.31
C LEU A 15 -20.72 24.03 -31.04
N GLN A 16 -22.05 24.09 -30.94
CA GLN A 16 -22.80 23.45 -29.87
C GLN A 16 -22.58 21.93 -29.88
N TYR A 17 -22.64 21.31 -31.06
CA TYR A 17 -22.36 19.88 -31.22
C TYR A 17 -20.92 19.53 -30.85
N ARG A 18 -19.94 20.35 -31.27
CA ARG A 18 -18.54 20.19 -30.89
C ARG A 18 -18.33 20.33 -29.38
N LEU A 19 -19.09 21.18 -28.70
CA LEU A 19 -19.00 21.30 -27.24
C LEU A 19 -19.56 20.06 -26.54
N TRP A 20 -20.54 19.39 -27.15
CA TRP A 20 -21.16 18.18 -26.61
C TRP A 20 -20.42 16.90 -27.00
N VAL A 21 -19.58 16.90 -28.05
CA VAL A 21 -18.92 15.69 -28.60
C VAL A 21 -17.40 15.82 -28.73
N GLY A 22 -16.84 17.02 -28.61
CA GLY A 22 -15.39 17.27 -28.75
C GLY A 22 -14.60 16.85 -27.52
N GLU A 23 -13.28 16.67 -27.72
CA GLU A 23 -12.23 16.37 -26.73
C GLU A 23 -12.49 17.13 -25.40
N GLY A 24 -13.00 16.44 -24.37
CA GLY A 24 -13.52 17.04 -23.12
C GLY A 24 -15.04 16.93 -22.91
N SER A 25 -15.77 16.26 -23.80
CA SER A 25 -17.21 16.00 -23.70
C SER A 25 -17.54 15.14 -22.48
N LEU A 26 -18.76 15.33 -21.92
CA LEU A 26 -19.35 14.49 -20.88
C LEU A 26 -19.19 12.98 -21.17
N ALA A 27 -19.18 12.57 -22.44
CA ALA A 27 -18.96 11.18 -22.85
C ALA A 27 -17.56 10.66 -22.47
N GLU A 28 -16.53 11.48 -22.65
CA GLU A 28 -15.14 11.15 -22.31
C GLU A 28 -14.93 11.15 -20.79
N LEU A 29 -15.59 12.08 -20.07
CA LEU A 29 -15.61 12.08 -18.60
C LEU A 29 -16.32 10.84 -18.03
N HIS A 30 -17.39 10.36 -18.69
CA HIS A 30 -18.10 9.15 -18.28
C HIS A 30 -17.27 7.89 -18.55
N ALA A 31 -16.58 7.81 -19.70
CA ALA A 31 -15.67 6.72 -20.01
C ALA A 31 -14.48 6.68 -19.03
N LEU A 32 -13.86 7.84 -18.75
CA LEU A 32 -12.74 7.94 -17.82
C LEU A 32 -13.16 7.65 -16.37
N LYS A 33 -14.37 8.08 -15.95
CA LYS A 33 -14.94 7.69 -14.64
C LYS A 33 -15.22 6.19 -14.54
N GLN A 34 -15.68 5.56 -15.62
CA GLN A 34 -15.89 4.11 -15.63
C GLN A 34 -14.57 3.34 -15.51
N GLU A 35 -13.52 3.80 -16.18
CA GLU A 35 -12.20 3.17 -16.11
C GLU A 35 -11.57 3.31 -14.71
N ILE A 36 -11.72 4.47 -14.07
CA ILE A 36 -11.29 4.68 -12.67
C ILE A 36 -12.06 3.78 -11.71
N ALA A 37 -13.38 3.63 -11.90
CA ALA A 37 -14.21 2.79 -11.03
C ALA A 37 -13.82 1.30 -11.10
N LEU A 38 -13.36 0.81 -12.26
CA LEU A 38 -12.89 -0.56 -12.41
C LEU A 38 -11.52 -0.77 -11.75
N GLN A 39 -10.62 0.21 -11.80
CA GLN A 39 -9.29 0.11 -11.18
C GLN A 39 -9.33 0.20 -9.65
N GLU A 40 -10.30 0.92 -9.07
CA GLU A 40 -10.44 1.03 -7.62
C GLU A 40 -10.79 -0.30 -6.94
N ASP A 41 -11.58 -1.16 -7.60
CA ASP A 41 -12.00 -2.44 -7.01
C ASP A 41 -10.83 -3.43 -6.92
N GLU A 42 -10.00 -3.48 -7.96
CA GLU A 42 -8.80 -4.32 -7.95
C GLU A 42 -7.76 -3.84 -6.92
N SER A 43 -7.58 -2.52 -6.80
CA SER A 43 -6.69 -1.93 -5.81
C SER A 43 -7.13 -2.27 -4.38
N LYS A 44 -8.43 -2.16 -4.07
CA LYS A 44 -8.96 -2.52 -2.74
C LYS A 44 -8.72 -3.99 -2.40
N ARG A 45 -8.91 -4.90 -3.36
CA ARG A 45 -8.64 -6.34 -3.18
C ARG A 45 -7.17 -6.62 -2.91
N LEU A 46 -6.27 -5.95 -3.62
CA LEU A 46 -4.82 -6.11 -3.43
C LEU A 46 -4.36 -5.56 -2.06
N ILE A 47 -4.90 -4.41 -1.63
CA ILE A 47 -4.60 -3.83 -0.31
C ILE A 47 -5.05 -4.77 0.81
N ALA A 48 -6.26 -5.33 0.74
CA ALA A 48 -6.76 -6.25 1.75
C ALA A 48 -5.89 -7.52 1.89
N ARG A 49 -5.46 -8.10 0.76
CA ARG A 49 -4.55 -9.26 0.77
C ARG A 49 -3.16 -8.91 1.30
N ASN A 50 -2.66 -7.72 0.97
CA ASN A 50 -1.36 -7.29 1.45
C ASN A 50 -1.37 -7.11 2.98
N GLN A 51 -2.46 -6.57 3.53
CA GLN A 51 -2.65 -6.43 4.98
C GLN A 51 -2.70 -7.80 5.69
N GLU A 52 -3.41 -8.77 5.11
CA GLU A 52 -3.45 -10.15 5.64
C GLU A 52 -2.07 -10.82 5.63
N LEU A 53 -1.35 -10.74 4.50
CA LEU A 53 0.00 -11.28 4.38
C LEU A 53 1.00 -10.58 5.29
N GLN A 54 0.86 -9.27 5.50
CA GLN A 54 1.72 -8.50 6.40
C GLN A 54 1.55 -8.97 7.84
N ALA A 55 0.31 -9.21 8.27
CA ALA A 55 0.00 -9.75 9.59
C ALA A 55 0.53 -11.18 9.76
N GLU A 56 0.45 -12.02 8.71
CA GLU A 56 1.03 -13.37 8.73
C GLU A 56 2.56 -13.33 8.82
N VAL A 57 3.22 -12.40 8.14
CA VAL A 57 4.68 -12.21 8.24
C VAL A 57 5.09 -11.72 9.62
N GLU A 58 4.34 -10.81 10.24
CA GLU A 58 4.60 -10.36 11.62
C GLU A 58 4.42 -11.51 12.62
N ASP A 59 3.34 -12.30 12.51
CA ASP A 59 3.09 -13.46 13.39
C ASP A 59 4.18 -14.54 13.24
N LEU A 60 4.64 -14.79 12.01
CA LEU A 60 5.77 -15.70 11.75
C LEU A 60 7.09 -15.16 12.31
N GLY A 61 7.30 -13.85 12.28
CA GLY A 61 8.47 -13.20 12.86
C GLY A 61 8.49 -13.32 14.39
N ASP A 62 7.40 -12.90 15.04
CA ASP A 62 7.25 -12.96 16.50
C ASP A 62 7.32 -14.40 17.02
N GLY A 63 6.75 -15.36 16.27
CA GLY A 63 6.82 -16.77 16.58
C GLY A 63 8.24 -17.35 16.51
N LEU A 64 9.06 -16.91 15.56
CA LEU A 64 10.46 -17.31 15.45
C LEU A 64 11.32 -16.69 16.55
N ASP A 65 11.09 -15.41 16.88
CA ASP A 65 11.81 -14.71 17.94
C ASP A 65 11.52 -15.34 19.31
N ALA A 66 10.27 -15.71 19.59
CA ALA A 66 9.89 -16.42 20.80
C ALA A 66 10.56 -17.81 20.93
N VAL A 67 10.73 -18.51 19.80
CA VAL A 67 11.41 -19.82 19.76
C VAL A 67 12.93 -19.65 19.93
N GLU A 68 13.52 -18.62 19.33
CA GLU A 68 14.94 -18.29 19.46
C GLU A 68 15.30 -17.90 20.90
N GLU A 69 14.47 -17.09 21.57
CA GLU A 69 14.62 -16.73 22.98
C GLU A 69 14.62 -17.99 23.86
N ARG A 70 13.70 -18.94 23.61
CA ARG A 70 13.64 -20.22 24.34
C ARG A 70 14.88 -21.08 24.08
N ALA A 71 15.34 -21.17 22.83
CA ALA A 71 16.53 -21.95 22.47
C ALA A 71 17.81 -21.38 23.09
N ARG A 72 17.93 -20.04 23.17
CA ARG A 72 19.06 -19.36 23.80
C ARG A 72 19.03 -19.44 25.33
N SER A 73 17.87 -19.20 25.94
CA SER A 73 17.73 -19.16 27.41
C SER A 73 17.73 -20.54 28.08
N GLU A 74 17.08 -21.53 27.47
CA GLU A 74 16.92 -22.86 28.10
C GLU A 74 17.91 -23.90 27.59
N LEU A 75 18.25 -23.86 26.30
CA LEU A 75 19.10 -24.88 25.67
C LEU A 75 20.53 -24.38 25.47
N GLY A 76 20.82 -23.11 25.75
CA GLY A 76 22.13 -22.50 25.56
C GLY A 76 22.63 -22.59 24.12
N MET A 77 21.71 -22.65 23.14
CA MET A 77 22.07 -22.76 21.72
C MET A 77 22.60 -21.42 21.21
N ILE A 78 23.71 -21.47 20.47
CA ILE A 78 24.42 -20.32 19.90
C ILE A 78 24.58 -20.57 18.39
N LYS A 79 24.37 -19.56 17.53
CA LYS A 79 24.52 -19.74 16.08
C LYS A 79 26.01 -19.90 15.71
N PRO A 80 26.35 -20.63 14.62
CA PRO A 80 27.74 -20.77 14.18
C PRO A 80 28.35 -19.40 13.85
N GLY A 81 29.39 -19.00 14.60
CA GLY A 81 30.07 -17.70 14.42
C GLY A 81 29.63 -16.58 15.37
N GLU A 82 28.68 -16.81 16.29
CA GLU A 82 28.33 -15.86 17.35
C GLU A 82 29.28 -15.96 18.56
N ILE A 83 29.58 -14.82 19.20
CA ILE A 83 30.34 -14.75 20.46
C ILE A 83 29.34 -14.47 21.59
N PHE A 84 29.11 -15.47 22.44
CA PHE A 84 28.23 -15.34 23.59
C PHE A 84 28.99 -14.76 24.80
N ILE A 85 28.52 -13.62 25.33
CA ILE A 85 29.11 -12.97 26.50
C ILE A 85 28.06 -12.96 27.62
N GLN A 86 28.29 -13.75 28.67
CA GLN A 86 27.46 -13.74 29.87
C GLN A 86 28.13 -12.87 30.93
N VAL A 87 27.48 -11.75 31.28
CA VAL A 87 27.95 -10.86 32.35
C VAL A 87 27.46 -11.44 33.67
N ILE A 88 28.37 -11.98 34.48
CA ILE A 88 28.09 -12.40 35.86
C ILE A 88 28.54 -11.25 36.75
N GLU A 89 27.63 -10.66 37.54
CA GLU A 89 28.03 -9.71 38.57
C GLU A 89 28.91 -10.44 39.59
N ALA A 90 30.16 -9.98 39.74
CA ALA A 90 31.07 -10.54 40.72
C ALA A 90 30.48 -10.34 42.12
N PRO A 91 30.54 -11.34 43.02
CA PRO A 91 30.04 -11.18 44.37
C PRO A 91 30.78 -10.02 45.03
N THR A 92 30.03 -8.96 45.36
CA THR A 92 30.51 -7.84 46.14
C THR A 92 31.12 -8.42 47.41
N PRO A 93 32.42 -8.21 47.69
CA PRO A 93 33.04 -8.78 48.88
C PRO A 93 32.33 -8.21 50.11
N GLU A 94 31.63 -9.09 50.83
CA GLU A 94 31.00 -8.80 52.12
C GLU A 94 32.11 -8.39 53.10
N VAL A 95 32.22 -7.08 53.33
CA VAL A 95 33.15 -6.52 54.31
C VAL A 95 32.68 -6.97 55.69
N ALA A 96 33.38 -7.96 56.23
CA ALA A 96 33.21 -8.43 57.61
C ALA A 96 33.34 -7.24 58.57
N LYS A 97 32.31 -7.07 59.42
CA LYS A 97 32.29 -6.12 60.54
C LYS A 97 33.16 -6.61 61.70
#